data_AF-A0A150G202-F1
#
_entry.id   AF-A0A150G202-F1
#
_cell.length_a   1.000
_cell.length_b   1.000
_cell.length_c   1.000
_cell.angle_alpha   90.00
_cell.angle_beta   90.00
_cell.angle_gamma   90.00
#
_symmetry.space_group_name_H-M   'P 1'
#
loop_
_entity.id
_entity.type
_entity.pdbx_description
1 polymer ?
#
loop_
_entity_poly.entity_id
_entity_poly.type
_entity_poly.pdbx_seq_one_letter_code
_entity_poly.pdbx_strand_id
1 'polypeptide(L)'
;MSFEAFRTTLGGFSLNAAAALLKEAGVPGLNAVSIASLFIGLFIGLFIATVVHRWTGDEWDCTYVLGPSVKKDADLTAFIQALGRASLEDLGAGMALLSLDPSATFPGDRDGRHQLIVRDFYPALFRRLQQEPMWLLTGVPGTGKSWFIWYAMYQILQLPEPPAIVWQSHNYNALQRVLFKDGEAHIGDATNFNEELGKPSTWLFSDGIMPGYTKARAILVSSPKRSIYKDWVKGRSCIELTMPLWTWPEIVVTWQHLYSSNPQLSLDRVRRCFEDYYGGVPRQVLEEPSRRGDAARDDVVMRKALGCTNLKQVAAAAGGAYDSCPDAVHLIVHQDGDRSTFECLPCRFATPRVADQFSQQMLRMGLGAQLAAYMVSANDADAVL
;
A
#
# COMPACT_ATOMS: atom_id res chain seq x y z
N MET A 1 -14.42 5.09 31.47
CA MET A 1 -14.95 6.46 31.30
C MET A 1 -15.19 6.70 29.82
N SER A 2 -16.40 7.08 29.41
CA SER A 2 -16.74 7.29 28.00
C SER A 2 -16.17 8.61 27.47
N PHE A 3 -15.85 8.63 26.17
CA PHE A 3 -15.29 9.78 25.43
C PHE A 3 -16.18 11.04 25.54
N GLU A 4 -17.48 10.86 25.73
CA GLU A 4 -18.46 11.94 25.96
C GLU A 4 -18.23 12.67 27.30
N ALA A 5 -17.91 11.94 28.38
CA ALA A 5 -17.69 12.53 29.70
C ALA A 5 -16.38 13.34 29.77
N PHE A 6 -15.39 13.01 28.92
CA PHE A 6 -14.13 13.73 28.82
C PHE A 6 -14.27 15.06 28.06
N ARG A 7 -15.18 15.11 27.08
CA ARG A 7 -15.42 16.30 26.25
C ARG A 7 -16.14 17.41 27.03
N THR A 8 -17.03 17.06 27.96
CA THR A 8 -17.80 18.04 28.76
C THR A 8 -16.94 18.75 29.80
N THR A 9 -15.93 18.07 30.36
CA THR A 9 -15.08 18.64 31.42
C THR A 9 -14.01 19.61 30.88
N LEU A 10 -13.56 19.43 29.64
CA LEU A 10 -12.54 20.29 29.01
C LEU A 10 -13.11 21.41 28.14
N GLY A 11 -14.41 21.37 27.80
CA GLY A 11 -15.08 22.41 27.01
C GLY A 11 -15.23 23.77 27.69
N GLY A 12 -14.80 23.90 28.96
CA GLY A 12 -14.95 25.12 29.76
C GLY A 12 -13.65 25.74 30.29
N PHE A 13 -12.48 25.20 29.96
CA PHE A 13 -11.22 25.79 30.44
C PHE A 13 -10.80 26.99 29.57
N SER A 14 -11.29 28.17 29.94
CA SER A 14 -10.83 29.44 29.40
C SER A 14 -9.37 29.67 29.80
N LEU A 15 -8.48 29.91 28.82
CA LEU A 15 -7.07 30.30 29.03
C LEU A 15 -6.91 31.47 30.03
N ASN A 16 -7.94 32.32 30.15
CA ASN A 16 -7.95 33.44 31.09
C ASN A 16 -8.09 33.00 32.57
N ALA A 17 -8.75 31.86 32.84
CA ALA A 17 -8.89 31.32 34.20
C ALA A 17 -7.58 30.70 34.71
N ALA A 18 -6.83 30.02 33.83
CA ALA A 18 -5.51 29.48 34.15
C ALA A 18 -4.47 30.59 34.40
N ALA A 19 -4.55 31.70 33.66
CA ALA A 19 -3.70 32.87 33.86
C ALA A 19 -3.99 33.59 35.19
N ALA A 20 -5.23 33.57 35.69
CA ALA A 20 -5.61 34.18 36.97
C ALA A 20 -5.06 33.40 38.18
N LEU A 21 -5.15 32.06 38.15
CA LEU A 21 -4.63 31.16 39.20
C LEU A 21 -3.10 31.25 39.35
N LEU A 22 -2.37 31.37 38.24
CA LEU A 22 -0.91 31.50 38.27
C LEU A 22 -0.44 32.87 38.77
N LYS A 23 -1.27 33.90 38.62
CA LYS A 23 -1.01 35.24 39.16
C LYS A 23 -1.25 35.30 40.68
N GLU A 24 -2.24 34.57 41.19
CA GLU A 24 -2.44 34.35 42.64
C GLU A 24 -1.32 33.52 43.27
N ALA A 25 -0.73 32.57 42.53
CA ALA A 25 0.39 31.74 43.00
C ALA A 25 1.76 32.47 43.02
N GLY A 26 1.82 33.75 42.66
CA GLY A 26 3.01 34.60 42.88
C GLY A 26 4.23 34.31 42.00
N VAL A 27 4.08 33.63 40.87
CA VAL A 27 5.20 33.34 39.93
C VAL A 27 5.33 34.49 38.92
N PRO A 28 6.37 35.36 39.00
CA PRO A 28 6.51 36.46 38.06
C PRO A 28 7.19 35.97 36.77
N GLY A 29 6.64 36.33 35.59
CA GLY A 29 7.40 36.35 34.34
C GLY A 29 7.05 35.33 33.24
N LEU A 30 5.96 34.57 33.36
CA LEU A 30 5.52 33.67 32.27
C LEU A 30 4.49 34.36 31.38
N ASN A 31 4.84 34.61 30.12
CA ASN A 31 3.89 35.09 29.11
C ASN A 31 3.00 33.93 28.63
N ALA A 32 1.85 34.25 28.03
CA ALA A 32 0.86 33.26 27.59
C ALA A 32 1.42 32.20 26.61
N VAL A 33 2.50 32.53 25.88
CA VAL A 33 3.18 31.62 24.93
C VAL A 33 4.00 30.56 25.68
N SER A 34 4.67 30.93 26.78
CA SER A 34 5.40 29.99 27.63
C SER A 34 4.45 29.04 28.37
N ILE A 35 3.27 29.51 28.77
CA ILE A 35 2.23 28.68 29.41
C ILE A 35 1.65 27.68 28.40
N ALA A 36 1.34 28.13 27.17
CA ALA A 36 0.89 27.24 26.10
C ALA A 36 1.96 26.18 25.75
N SER A 37 3.24 26.55 25.76
CA SER A 37 4.35 25.62 25.50
C SER A 37 4.55 24.61 26.64
N LEU A 38 4.32 25.01 27.89
CA LEU A 38 4.32 24.11 29.05
C LEU A 38 3.13 23.14 29.03
N PHE A 39 1.94 23.61 28.66
CA PHE A 39 0.75 22.75 28.51
C PHE A 39 0.88 21.79 27.32
N ILE A 40 1.44 22.22 26.20
CA ILE A 40 1.75 21.37 25.05
C ILE A 40 2.85 20.36 25.43
N GLY A 41 3.87 20.78 26.17
CA GLY A 41 4.91 19.89 26.70
C GLY A 41 4.38 18.85 27.69
N LEU A 42 3.46 19.23 28.58
CA LEU A 42 2.79 18.32 29.51
C LEU A 42 1.85 17.35 28.78
N PHE A 43 1.11 17.81 27.76
CA PHE A 43 0.21 16.99 26.95
C PHE A 43 0.96 16.00 26.06
N ILE A 44 2.11 16.40 25.49
CA ILE A 44 2.99 15.51 24.72
C ILE A 44 3.69 14.52 25.66
N GLY A 45 4.06 14.93 26.87
CA GLY A 45 4.66 14.06 27.88
C GLY A 45 3.70 13.00 28.42
N LEU A 46 2.42 13.35 28.67
CA LEU A 46 1.43 12.42 29.20
C LEU A 46 0.98 11.33 28.20
N PHE A 47 1.22 11.52 26.90
CA PHE A 47 0.84 10.55 25.87
C PHE A 47 1.95 9.55 25.50
N ILE A 48 3.17 9.71 26.04
CA ILE A 48 4.34 8.87 25.68
C ILE A 48 4.87 8.04 26.87
N ALA A 49 4.53 8.38 28.12
CA ALA A 49 4.98 7.63 29.29
C ALA A 49 3.86 7.42 30.31
N THR A 50 3.54 6.17 30.62
CA THR A 50 2.81 5.83 31.85
C THR A 50 3.80 5.94 32.99
N VAL A 51 3.68 6.97 33.82
CA VAL A 51 4.49 7.11 35.03
C VAL A 51 3.87 6.24 36.12
N VAL A 52 4.59 5.20 36.54
CA VAL A 52 4.21 4.40 37.72
C VAL A 52 4.94 4.99 38.91
N HIS A 53 4.18 5.57 39.84
CA HIS A 53 4.73 6.06 41.10
C HIS A 53 4.70 4.94 42.13
N ARG A 54 5.87 4.54 42.65
CA ARG A 54 5.98 3.63 43.78
C ARG A 54 6.58 4.37 44.97
N TRP A 55 5.83 4.45 46.06
CA TRP A 55 6.29 5.05 47.31
C TRP A 55 7.08 4.02 48.11
N THR A 56 8.35 4.30 48.40
CA THR A 56 9.26 3.37 49.11
C THR A 56 9.49 3.72 50.57
N GLY A 57 8.78 4.72 51.11
CA GLY A 57 8.91 5.17 52.50
C GLY A 57 9.63 6.50 52.63
N ASP A 58 10.75 6.66 51.90
CA ASP A 58 11.63 7.82 52.03
C ASP A 58 11.70 8.68 50.76
N GLU A 59 11.35 8.13 49.59
CA GLU A 59 11.33 8.85 48.31
C GLU A 59 10.22 8.33 47.37
N TRP A 60 9.82 9.17 46.41
CA TRP A 60 9.00 8.75 45.27
C TRP A 60 9.93 8.19 44.20
N ASP A 61 9.87 6.88 43.96
CA ASP A 61 10.59 6.28 42.84
C ASP A 61 9.79 6.51 41.55
N CYS A 62 10.36 7.30 40.64
CA CYS A 62 9.76 7.68 39.37
C CYS A 62 10.40 6.85 38.24
N THR A 63 9.80 5.72 37.92
CA THR A 63 10.24 4.91 36.77
C THR A 63 9.50 5.37 35.51
N TYR A 64 10.24 5.86 34.53
CA TYR A 64 9.72 6.16 33.19
C TYR A 64 9.59 4.84 32.40
N VAL A 65 8.36 4.43 32.10
CA VAL A 65 8.11 3.36 31.11
C VAL A 65 7.99 4.03 29.74
N LEU A 66 9.03 3.95 28.91
CA LEU A 66 9.01 4.42 27.53
C LEU A 66 8.41 3.35 26.60
N GLY A 67 7.32 3.73 25.92
CA GLY A 67 6.80 3.10 24.69
C GLY A 67 5.79 1.95 24.89
N PRO A 68 4.90 1.71 23.90
CA PRO A 68 4.18 0.44 23.82
C PRO A 68 5.22 -0.67 23.67
N SER A 69 5.21 -1.63 24.58
CA SER A 69 6.11 -2.78 24.54
C SER A 69 6.03 -3.48 23.18
N VAL A 70 7.19 -3.88 22.64
CA VAL A 70 7.24 -4.88 21.57
C VAL A 70 6.49 -6.10 22.06
N LYS A 71 5.49 -6.55 21.30
CA LYS A 71 4.63 -7.68 21.69
C LYS A 71 4.76 -8.78 20.67
N LYS A 72 4.92 -10.01 21.14
CA LYS A 72 4.73 -11.19 20.30
C LYS A 72 3.27 -11.24 19.87
N ASP A 73 3.05 -11.50 18.59
CA ASP A 73 1.71 -11.60 18.01
C ASP A 73 1.45 -13.04 17.55
N ALA A 74 0.43 -13.67 18.13
CA ALA A 74 0.15 -15.08 17.91
C ALA A 74 -0.37 -15.35 16.48
N ASP A 75 -1.19 -14.46 15.95
CA ASP A 75 -1.81 -14.63 14.63
C ASP A 75 -0.77 -14.45 13.51
N LEU A 76 0.07 -13.42 13.62
CA LEU A 76 1.17 -13.19 12.69
C LEU A 76 2.27 -14.26 12.84
N THR A 77 2.46 -14.82 14.04
CA THR A 77 3.35 -15.96 14.25
C THR A 77 2.81 -17.21 13.55
N ALA A 78 1.52 -17.50 13.69
CA ALA A 78 0.89 -18.60 12.96
C ALA A 78 0.97 -18.40 11.44
N PHE A 79 0.73 -17.18 10.97
CA PHE A 79 0.87 -16.83 9.55
C PHE A 79 2.29 -17.07 9.02
N ILE A 80 3.34 -16.57 9.66
CA ILE A 80 4.70 -16.70 9.13
C ILE A 80 5.16 -18.17 9.12
N GLN A 81 4.74 -18.96 10.12
CA GLN A 81 4.99 -20.39 10.16
C GLN A 81 4.24 -21.14 9.05
N ALA A 82 2.99 -20.78 8.81
CA ALA A 82 2.20 -21.33 7.70
C ALA A 82 2.80 -20.95 6.35
N LEU A 83 3.25 -19.70 6.17
CA LEU A 83 3.93 -19.25 4.95
C LEU A 83 5.22 -20.03 4.71
N GLY A 84 6.02 -20.27 5.75
CA GLY A 84 7.25 -21.06 5.63
C GLY A 84 7.01 -22.52 5.20
N ARG A 85 5.82 -23.07 5.50
CA ARG A 85 5.41 -24.45 5.14
C ARG A 85 4.44 -24.51 3.96
N ALA A 86 4.18 -23.39 3.30
CA ALA A 86 3.21 -23.30 2.22
C ALA A 86 3.58 -24.22 1.06
N SER A 87 2.57 -24.82 0.43
CA SER A 87 2.75 -25.60 -0.78
C SER A 87 2.74 -24.70 -2.01
N LEU A 88 3.50 -25.10 -3.03
CA LEU A 88 3.54 -24.43 -4.32
C LEU A 88 3.17 -25.44 -5.42
N GLU A 89 1.95 -25.32 -5.94
CA GLU A 89 1.43 -26.17 -7.00
C GLU A 89 1.65 -25.51 -8.37
N ASP A 90 2.24 -26.23 -9.32
CA ASP A 90 2.40 -25.75 -10.70
C ASP A 90 1.05 -25.76 -11.44
N LEU A 91 0.64 -24.60 -11.95
CA LEU A 91 -0.60 -24.45 -12.74
C LEU A 91 -0.34 -24.43 -14.25
N GLY A 92 0.91 -24.58 -14.67
CA GLY A 92 1.36 -24.44 -16.05
C GLY A 92 1.59 -22.99 -16.47
N ALA A 93 2.18 -22.83 -17.65
CA ALA A 93 2.55 -21.52 -18.22
C ALA A 93 3.40 -20.64 -17.28
N GLY A 94 4.17 -21.26 -16.38
CA GLY A 94 5.01 -20.57 -15.39
C GLY A 94 4.24 -20.04 -14.17
N MET A 95 2.92 -20.20 -14.11
CA MET A 95 2.11 -19.81 -12.95
C MET A 95 2.08 -20.93 -11.91
N ALA A 96 1.88 -20.55 -10.64
CA ALA A 96 1.72 -21.49 -9.55
C ALA A 96 0.68 -21.01 -8.53
N LEU A 97 0.14 -21.93 -7.73
CA LEU A 97 -0.73 -21.65 -6.59
C LEU A 97 0.06 -21.84 -5.30
N LEU A 98 0.35 -20.74 -4.62
CA LEU A 98 0.89 -20.76 -3.26
C LEU A 98 -0.26 -20.93 -2.27
N SER A 99 -0.28 -22.02 -1.51
CA SER A 99 -1.34 -22.33 -0.54
C SER A 99 -0.78 -22.41 0.88
N LEU A 100 -1.34 -21.61 1.77
CA LEU A 100 -1.17 -21.75 3.21
C LEU A 100 -2.04 -22.91 3.72
N ASP A 101 -1.73 -23.39 4.92
CA ASP A 101 -2.69 -24.20 5.66
C ASP A 101 -4.03 -23.43 5.81
N PRO A 102 -5.20 -24.06 5.60
CA PRO A 102 -6.50 -23.37 5.64
C PRO A 102 -6.82 -22.66 6.97
N SER A 103 -6.11 -22.99 8.06
CA SER A 103 -6.23 -22.30 9.34
C SER A 103 -5.53 -20.93 9.39
N ALA A 104 -4.65 -20.64 8.41
CA ALA A 104 -3.93 -19.38 8.30
C ALA A 104 -4.42 -18.55 7.12
N THR A 105 -4.37 -17.22 7.26
CA THR A 105 -4.77 -16.28 6.21
C THR A 105 -3.72 -15.20 6.02
N PHE A 106 -3.72 -14.55 4.85
CA PHE A 106 -2.80 -13.45 4.58
C PHE A 106 -3.15 -12.20 5.39
N PRO A 107 -2.19 -11.56 6.08
CA PRO A 107 -2.45 -10.38 6.90
C PRO A 107 -3.10 -9.24 6.10
N GLY A 108 -4.18 -8.68 6.65
CA GLY A 108 -4.91 -7.56 6.04
C GLY A 108 -5.85 -7.96 4.91
N ASP A 109 -5.95 -9.24 4.55
CA ASP A 109 -6.97 -9.70 3.61
C ASP A 109 -8.34 -9.83 4.29
N ARG A 110 -9.32 -9.09 3.77
CA ARG A 110 -10.69 -9.06 4.32
C ARG A 110 -11.48 -10.30 3.98
N ASP A 111 -11.11 -10.99 2.92
CA ASP A 111 -11.80 -12.20 2.47
C ASP A 111 -11.18 -13.47 3.06
N GLY A 112 -10.16 -13.32 3.93
CA GLY A 112 -9.53 -14.44 4.62
C GLY A 112 -8.91 -15.47 3.67
N ARG A 113 -8.35 -15.03 2.53
CA ARG A 113 -7.71 -15.97 1.59
C ARG A 113 -6.51 -16.62 2.25
N HIS A 114 -6.34 -17.89 1.93
CA HIS A 114 -5.19 -18.72 2.28
C HIS A 114 -4.42 -19.14 1.01
N GLN A 115 -4.81 -18.65 -0.16
CA GLN A 115 -4.19 -18.98 -1.45
C GLN A 115 -3.82 -17.72 -2.23
N LEU A 116 -2.71 -17.78 -2.96
CA LEU A 116 -2.16 -16.72 -3.79
C LEU A 116 -1.70 -17.30 -5.12
N ILE A 117 -2.09 -16.66 -6.22
CA ILE A 117 -1.53 -16.95 -7.55
C ILE A 117 -0.14 -16.30 -7.66
N VAL A 118 0.86 -17.15 -7.90
CA VAL A 118 2.22 -16.77 -8.27
C VAL A 118 2.27 -16.63 -9.78
N ARG A 119 2.61 -15.43 -10.24
CA ARG A 119 2.65 -15.10 -11.67
C ARG A 119 3.94 -15.60 -12.29
N ASP A 120 3.92 -15.86 -13.59
CA ASP A 120 5.04 -16.35 -14.40
C ASP A 120 6.35 -15.58 -14.21
N PHE A 121 6.28 -14.25 -14.05
CA PHE A 121 7.46 -13.41 -13.86
C PHE A 121 7.85 -13.18 -12.38
N TYR A 122 7.07 -13.61 -11.39
CA TYR A 122 7.38 -13.39 -9.98
C TYR A 122 8.78 -13.89 -9.59
N PRO A 123 9.25 -15.08 -10.03
CA PRO A 123 10.63 -15.52 -9.77
C PRO A 123 11.68 -14.59 -10.38
N ALA A 124 11.44 -14.04 -11.58
CA ALA A 124 12.36 -13.10 -12.22
C ALA A 124 12.38 -11.74 -11.50
N LEU A 125 11.21 -11.24 -11.10
CA LEU A 125 11.08 -10.01 -10.32
C LEU A 125 11.80 -10.14 -8.98
N PHE A 126 11.61 -11.24 -8.26
CA PHE A 126 12.28 -11.45 -6.98
C PHE A 126 13.82 -11.48 -7.13
N ARG A 127 14.34 -12.16 -8.16
CA ARG A 127 15.77 -12.12 -8.50
C ARG A 127 16.27 -10.71 -8.82
N ARG A 128 15.47 -9.90 -9.52
CA ARG A 128 15.81 -8.50 -9.81
C ARG A 128 15.96 -7.68 -8.52
N LEU A 129 15.02 -7.84 -7.59
CA LEU A 129 15.04 -7.15 -6.29
C LEU A 129 16.22 -7.55 -5.39
N GLN A 130 16.88 -8.67 -5.68
CA GLN A 130 18.09 -9.12 -4.98
C GLN A 130 19.38 -8.44 -5.45
N GLN A 131 19.37 -7.72 -6.57
CA GLN A 131 20.60 -7.16 -7.15
C GLN A 131 21.07 -5.89 -6.45
N GLU A 132 20.13 -5.08 -5.95
CA GLU A 132 20.42 -3.81 -5.27
C GLU A 132 19.76 -3.77 -3.89
N PRO A 133 20.33 -3.02 -2.93
CA PRO A 133 19.80 -2.94 -1.57
C PRO A 133 18.46 -2.21 -1.48
N MET A 134 18.07 -1.43 -2.49
CA MET A 134 16.85 -0.63 -2.45
C MET A 134 16.11 -0.68 -3.78
N TRP A 135 14.79 -0.85 -3.72
CA TRP A 135 13.90 -0.85 -4.87
C TRP A 135 12.59 -0.14 -4.58
N LEU A 136 12.02 0.48 -5.61
CA LEU A 136 10.63 0.87 -5.70
C LEU A 136 9.94 -0.05 -6.71
N LEU A 137 8.86 -0.72 -6.28
CA LEU A 137 7.94 -1.43 -7.16
C LEU A 137 6.62 -0.65 -7.21
N THR A 138 6.38 0.02 -8.34
CA THR A 138 5.19 0.83 -8.61
C THR A 138 4.29 0.17 -9.66
N GLY A 139 3.22 0.84 -10.06
CA GLY A 139 2.30 0.39 -11.11
C GLY A 139 0.84 0.55 -10.70
N VAL A 140 -0.08 0.32 -11.65
CA VAL A 140 -1.52 0.59 -11.48
C VAL A 140 -2.07 0.03 -10.15
N PRO A 141 -2.86 0.80 -9.37
CA PRO A 141 -3.48 0.29 -8.14
C PRO A 141 -4.31 -0.98 -8.40
N GLY A 142 -4.06 -2.05 -7.64
CA GLY A 142 -4.81 -3.31 -7.77
C GLY A 142 -4.18 -4.39 -8.67
N THR A 143 -2.93 -4.20 -9.13
CA THR A 143 -2.17 -5.19 -9.94
C THR A 143 -1.48 -6.31 -9.14
N GLY A 144 -1.62 -6.30 -7.81
CA GLY A 144 -1.06 -7.38 -6.96
C GLY A 144 0.31 -7.11 -6.35
N LYS A 145 0.79 -5.86 -6.32
CA LYS A 145 2.08 -5.53 -5.69
C LYS A 145 2.18 -5.92 -4.20
N SER A 146 1.13 -5.66 -3.41
CA SER A 146 1.09 -6.08 -2.00
C SER A 146 1.07 -7.61 -1.87
N TRP A 147 0.40 -8.30 -2.79
CA TRP A 147 0.38 -9.77 -2.83
C TRP A 147 1.75 -10.36 -3.18
N PHE A 148 2.52 -9.70 -4.05
CA PHE A 148 3.90 -10.11 -4.36
C PHE A 148 4.82 -10.10 -3.14
N ILE A 149 4.60 -9.22 -2.14
CA ILE A 149 5.38 -9.21 -0.89
C ILE A 149 5.31 -10.59 -0.21
N TRP A 150 4.14 -11.22 -0.17
CA TRP A 150 3.99 -12.53 0.46
C TRP A 150 4.75 -13.63 -0.30
N TYR A 151 4.74 -13.59 -1.63
CA TYR A 151 5.59 -14.49 -2.44
C TYR A 151 7.08 -14.25 -2.17
N ALA A 152 7.52 -12.99 -2.11
CA ALA A 152 8.91 -12.66 -1.82
C ALA A 152 9.33 -13.15 -0.42
N MET A 153 8.47 -12.96 0.59
CA MET A 153 8.69 -13.50 1.94
C MET A 153 8.73 -15.02 1.95
N TYR A 154 7.83 -15.70 1.23
CA TYR A 154 7.87 -17.16 1.06
C TYR A 154 9.25 -17.61 0.54
N GLN A 155 9.75 -16.98 -0.54
CA GLN A 155 11.07 -17.30 -1.10
C GLN A 155 12.21 -17.08 -0.08
N ILE A 156 12.15 -16.02 0.73
CA ILE A 156 13.16 -15.76 1.78
C ILE A 156 13.12 -16.83 2.86
N LEU A 157 11.92 -17.30 3.24
CA LEU A 157 11.74 -18.35 4.24
C LEU A 157 12.23 -19.74 3.76
N GLN A 158 12.39 -19.94 2.46
CA GLN A 158 12.94 -21.19 1.91
C GLN A 158 14.48 -21.23 1.94
N LEU A 159 15.15 -20.16 2.37
CA LEU A 159 16.61 -20.17 2.52
C LEU A 159 17.02 -21.11 3.67
N PRO A 160 18.21 -21.73 3.64
CA PRO A 160 18.69 -22.57 4.74
C PRO A 160 18.74 -21.84 6.08
N GLU A 161 19.10 -20.56 6.04
CA GLU A 161 19.10 -19.64 7.18
C GLU A 161 18.30 -18.39 6.81
N PRO A 162 16.96 -18.39 7.02
CA PRO A 162 16.13 -17.25 6.70
C PRO A 162 16.51 -16.02 7.52
N PRO A 163 16.83 -14.88 6.88
CA PRO A 163 17.11 -13.64 7.61
C PRO A 163 15.85 -13.05 8.25
N ALA A 164 16.06 -12.07 9.14
CA ALA A 164 14.98 -11.26 9.68
C ALA A 164 14.25 -10.49 8.57
N ILE A 165 12.92 -10.39 8.68
CA ILE A 165 12.07 -9.61 7.78
C ILE A 165 11.29 -8.59 8.61
N VAL A 166 11.40 -7.32 8.26
CA VAL A 166 10.55 -6.25 8.79
C VAL A 166 9.50 -5.91 7.74
N TRP A 167 8.24 -5.85 8.15
CA TRP A 167 7.12 -5.49 7.30
C TRP A 167 6.34 -4.32 7.90
N GLN A 168 5.94 -3.37 7.05
CA GLN A 168 5.03 -2.30 7.40
C GLN A 168 4.07 -2.04 6.23
N SER A 169 2.81 -1.78 6.52
CA SER A 169 1.80 -1.53 5.49
C SER A 169 0.79 -0.49 5.92
N HIS A 170 0.56 0.50 5.06
CA HIS A 170 -0.47 1.51 5.25
C HIS A 170 -1.87 0.88 5.34
N ASN A 171 -2.10 -0.25 4.66
CA ASN A 171 -3.39 -0.92 4.61
C ASN A 171 -3.63 -1.87 5.80
N TYR A 172 -2.57 -2.25 6.52
CA TYR A 172 -2.67 -3.06 7.73
C TYR A 172 -2.70 -2.18 8.97
N ASN A 173 -1.59 -1.50 9.26
CA ASN A 173 -1.50 -0.50 10.30
C ASN A 173 -0.32 0.46 10.01
N ALA A 174 -0.65 1.71 9.66
CA ALA A 174 0.34 2.70 9.27
C ALA A 174 1.28 3.15 10.42
N LEU A 175 0.94 2.83 11.68
CA LEU A 175 1.69 3.24 12.87
C LEU A 175 2.58 2.13 13.43
N GLN A 176 2.52 0.92 12.87
CA GLN A 176 3.19 -0.26 13.39
C GLN A 176 4.13 -0.90 12.36
N ARG A 177 5.13 -1.59 12.90
CA ARG A 177 6.00 -2.51 12.18
C ARG A 177 5.84 -3.90 12.74
N VAL A 178 6.05 -4.89 11.88
CA VAL A 178 6.12 -6.29 12.26
C VAL A 178 7.53 -6.79 11.96
N LEU A 179 8.18 -7.39 12.96
CA LEU A 179 9.40 -8.16 12.78
C LEU A 179 9.04 -9.64 12.74
N PHE A 180 9.40 -10.30 11.64
CA PHE A 180 9.42 -11.76 11.53
C PHE A 180 10.86 -12.25 11.68
N LYS A 181 11.09 -13.10 12.68
CA LYS A 181 12.42 -13.64 12.98
C LYS A 181 12.28 -14.95 13.73
N ASP A 182 13.10 -15.94 13.38
CA ASP A 182 13.14 -17.26 14.06
C ASP A 182 11.77 -17.95 14.15
N GLY A 183 10.92 -17.75 13.13
CA GLY A 183 9.57 -18.32 13.08
C GLY A 183 8.54 -17.62 13.99
N GLU A 184 8.87 -16.45 14.55
CA GLU A 184 8.00 -15.65 15.41
C GLU A 184 7.72 -14.28 14.79
N ALA A 185 6.57 -13.70 15.14
CA ALA A 185 6.20 -12.34 14.77
C ALA A 185 6.11 -11.43 16.00
N HIS A 186 6.72 -10.26 15.91
CA HIS A 186 6.68 -9.22 16.93
C HIS A 186 6.17 -7.91 16.35
N ILE A 187 5.19 -7.29 17.01
CA ILE A 187 4.66 -5.98 16.64
C ILE A 187 5.30 -4.92 17.52
N GLY A 188 5.73 -3.84 16.88
CA GLY A 188 6.18 -2.61 17.52
C GLY A 188 5.65 -1.38 16.79
N ASP A 189 5.90 -0.20 17.33
CA ASP A 189 5.66 1.06 16.65
C ASP A 189 6.66 1.32 15.50
N ALA A 190 6.50 2.46 14.83
CA ALA A 190 7.34 2.87 13.71
C ALA A 190 8.81 3.14 14.07
N THR A 191 9.19 3.16 15.34
CA THR A 191 10.58 3.32 15.80
C THR A 191 11.20 2.00 16.27
N ASN A 192 10.41 0.96 16.48
CA ASN A 192 10.91 -0.36 16.82
C ASN A 192 11.65 -1.03 15.65
N PHE A 193 12.49 -2.01 16.02
CA PHE A 193 13.30 -2.83 15.13
C PHE A 193 14.39 -2.08 14.33
N ASN A 194 14.72 -0.84 14.70
CA ASN A 194 15.81 -0.08 14.07
C ASN A 194 17.17 -0.81 14.14
N GLU A 195 17.43 -1.60 15.19
CA GLU A 195 18.62 -2.44 15.28
C GLU A 195 18.67 -3.51 14.19
N GLU A 196 17.53 -4.15 13.90
CA GLU A 196 17.42 -5.12 12.80
C GLU A 196 17.51 -4.42 11.44
N LEU A 197 16.90 -3.25 11.29
CA LEU A 197 17.02 -2.41 10.09
C LEU A 197 18.44 -1.85 9.87
N GLY A 198 19.28 -1.87 10.90
CA GLY A 198 20.70 -1.55 10.82
C GLY A 198 21.56 -2.63 10.16
N LYS A 199 21.00 -3.82 9.88
CA LYS A 199 21.72 -4.97 9.33
C LYS A 199 21.43 -5.15 7.84
N PRO A 200 22.46 -5.20 6.96
CA PRO A 200 22.26 -5.44 5.53
C PRO A 200 21.63 -6.79 5.17
N SER A 201 21.68 -7.77 6.08
CA SER A 201 21.05 -9.08 5.91
C SER A 201 19.52 -9.04 6.07
N THR A 202 18.99 -8.02 6.76
CA THR A 202 17.55 -7.88 7.02
C THR A 202 16.83 -7.43 5.75
N TRP A 203 15.60 -7.93 5.56
CA TRP A 203 14.70 -7.44 4.52
C TRP A 203 13.67 -6.50 5.13
N LEU A 204 13.39 -5.39 4.45
CA LEU A 204 12.31 -4.47 4.77
C LEU A 204 11.33 -4.43 3.60
N PHE A 205 10.09 -4.87 3.82
CA PHE A 205 8.98 -4.67 2.90
C PHE A 205 8.09 -3.53 3.41
N SER A 206 7.97 -2.48 2.62
CA SER A 206 7.16 -1.31 2.97
C SER A 206 6.06 -1.11 1.94
N ASP A 207 4.81 -1.25 2.34
CA ASP A 207 3.64 -1.12 1.46
C ASP A 207 2.92 0.21 1.70
N GLY A 208 3.09 1.16 0.78
CA GLY A 208 2.46 2.48 0.83
C GLY A 208 2.99 3.42 1.92
N ILE A 209 4.07 3.04 2.60
CA ILE A 209 4.75 3.84 3.63
C ILE A 209 6.16 4.14 3.16
N MET A 210 6.62 5.39 3.22
CA MET A 210 8.02 5.72 2.97
C MET A 210 8.90 5.12 4.08
N PRO A 211 9.88 4.27 3.76
CA PRO A 211 10.85 3.81 4.76
C PRO A 211 11.68 4.97 5.31
N GLY A 212 12.01 4.90 6.60
CA GLY A 212 13.05 5.74 7.17
C GLY A 212 14.44 5.32 6.65
N TYR A 213 15.48 5.99 7.15
CA TYR A 213 16.85 5.55 6.88
C TYR A 213 17.07 4.12 7.38
N THR A 214 17.63 3.26 6.54
CA THR A 214 17.86 1.84 6.81
C THR A 214 19.10 1.34 6.08
N LYS A 215 19.78 0.34 6.65
CA LYS A 215 20.84 -0.42 5.97
C LYS A 215 20.33 -1.77 5.45
N ALA A 216 19.14 -2.19 5.90
CA ALA A 216 18.46 -3.37 5.41
C ALA A 216 18.15 -3.25 3.92
N ARG A 217 17.97 -4.40 3.27
CA ARG A 217 17.46 -4.45 1.91
C ARG A 217 16.00 -4.01 1.90
N ALA A 218 15.71 -2.87 1.28
CA ALA A 218 14.41 -2.22 1.37
C ALA A 218 13.65 -2.25 0.04
N ILE A 219 12.47 -2.85 0.05
CA ILE A 219 11.55 -2.90 -1.07
C ILE A 219 10.33 -2.04 -0.72
N LEU A 220 10.21 -0.89 -1.37
CA LEU A 220 9.03 -0.04 -1.29
C LEU A 220 8.04 -0.46 -2.38
N VAL A 221 6.87 -0.91 -1.97
CA VAL A 221 5.73 -1.11 -2.86
C VAL A 221 4.79 0.08 -2.73
N SER A 222 4.38 0.67 -3.85
CA SER A 222 3.43 1.80 -3.82
C SER A 222 2.58 1.87 -5.07
N SER A 223 1.40 2.50 -4.96
CA SER A 223 0.72 3.06 -6.13
C SER A 223 1.58 4.16 -6.77
N PRO A 224 1.30 4.55 -8.03
CA PRO A 224 1.92 5.72 -8.68
C PRO A 224 1.44 7.00 -7.98
N LYS A 225 1.97 7.27 -6.78
CA LYS A 225 1.70 8.46 -5.98
C LYS A 225 3.04 9.08 -5.62
N ARG A 226 3.52 10.01 -6.45
CA ARG A 226 4.85 10.63 -6.31
C ARG A 226 5.06 11.20 -4.91
N SER A 227 4.02 11.74 -4.29
CA SER A 227 4.05 12.29 -2.93
C SER A 227 4.55 11.30 -1.87
N ILE A 228 4.35 9.99 -2.09
CA ILE A 228 4.82 8.95 -1.19
C ILE A 228 6.32 8.72 -1.38
N TYR A 229 6.80 8.56 -2.61
CA TYR A 229 8.14 8.03 -2.90
C TYR A 229 9.14 9.01 -3.52
N LYS A 230 8.79 10.29 -3.72
CA LYS A 230 9.64 11.29 -4.39
C LYS A 230 11.07 11.35 -3.85
N ASP A 231 11.22 11.25 -2.53
CA ASP A 231 12.52 11.36 -1.86
C ASP A 231 13.31 10.05 -1.93
N TRP A 232 12.64 8.91 -2.11
CA TRP A 232 13.24 7.59 -2.29
C TRP A 232 14.03 7.53 -3.60
N VAL A 233 13.39 7.98 -4.69
CA VAL A 233 13.92 7.93 -6.07
C VAL A 233 14.72 9.17 -6.46
N LYS A 234 14.82 10.18 -5.57
CA LYS A 234 15.53 11.43 -5.87
C LYS A 234 17.01 11.13 -6.15
N GLY A 235 17.44 11.41 -7.38
CA GLY A 235 18.80 11.11 -7.85
C GLY A 235 19.08 9.62 -8.08
N ARG A 236 18.03 8.77 -8.13
CA ARG A 236 18.12 7.30 -8.25
C ARG A 236 16.99 6.78 -9.16
N SER A 237 17.11 6.98 -10.46
CA SER A 237 16.12 6.43 -11.42
C SER A 237 16.26 4.92 -11.63
N CYS A 238 17.45 4.35 -11.40
CA CYS A 238 17.74 2.93 -11.64
C CYS A 238 17.10 1.95 -10.66
N ILE A 239 16.38 2.44 -9.63
CA ILE A 239 15.76 1.62 -8.58
C ILE A 239 14.24 1.50 -8.75
N GLU A 240 13.65 2.05 -9.81
CA GLU A 240 12.22 2.01 -10.07
C GLU A 240 11.87 0.87 -11.03
N LEU A 241 10.93 0.02 -10.62
CA LEU A 241 10.34 -1.06 -11.41
C LEU A 241 8.83 -0.87 -11.46
N THR A 242 8.22 -1.20 -12.60
CA THR A 242 6.78 -1.15 -12.81
C THR A 242 6.22 -2.56 -12.87
N MET A 243 5.23 -2.86 -12.02
CA MET A 243 4.53 -4.14 -11.99
C MET A 243 3.70 -4.34 -13.27
N PRO A 244 3.97 -5.39 -14.08
CA PRO A 244 3.18 -5.68 -15.27
C PRO A 244 1.69 -5.91 -14.98
N LEU A 245 0.83 -5.48 -15.89
CA LEU A 245 -0.59 -5.77 -15.90
C LEU A 245 -0.86 -7.26 -16.10
N TRP A 246 -2.04 -7.68 -15.66
CA TRP A 246 -2.50 -9.05 -15.82
C TRP A 246 -2.96 -9.31 -17.25
N THR A 247 -2.56 -10.44 -17.79
CA THR A 247 -3.05 -10.98 -19.05
C THR A 247 -4.36 -11.73 -18.83
N TRP A 248 -5.12 -11.90 -19.90
CA TRP A 248 -6.35 -12.68 -19.84
C TRP A 248 -6.16 -14.11 -19.31
N PRO A 249 -5.13 -14.89 -19.75
CA PRO A 249 -4.87 -16.21 -19.16
C PRO A 249 -4.65 -16.20 -17.65
N GLU A 250 -3.88 -15.23 -17.11
CA GLU A 250 -3.68 -15.11 -15.66
C GLU A 250 -5.00 -14.81 -14.92
N ILE A 251 -5.85 -13.95 -15.50
CA ILE A 251 -7.19 -13.65 -14.95
C ILE A 251 -8.07 -14.89 -14.92
N VAL A 252 -8.08 -15.68 -15.99
CA VAL A 252 -8.88 -16.92 -16.08
C VAL A 252 -8.42 -17.92 -15.03
N VAL A 253 -7.11 -18.19 -14.92
CA VAL A 253 -6.56 -19.11 -13.93
C VAL A 253 -6.91 -18.64 -12.51
N THR A 254 -6.76 -17.34 -12.24
CA THR A 254 -7.10 -16.80 -10.92
C THR A 254 -8.59 -16.92 -10.61
N TRP A 255 -9.45 -16.66 -11.58
CA TRP A 255 -10.88 -16.87 -11.41
C TRP A 255 -11.18 -18.34 -11.12
N GLN A 256 -10.61 -19.28 -11.90
CA GLN A 256 -10.83 -20.72 -11.74
C GLN A 256 -10.47 -21.21 -10.34
N HIS A 257 -9.30 -20.80 -9.82
CA HIS A 257 -8.81 -21.30 -8.53
C HIS A 257 -9.35 -20.54 -7.33
N LEU A 258 -9.53 -19.21 -7.43
CA LEU A 258 -9.83 -18.38 -6.26
C LEU A 258 -11.27 -17.87 -6.21
N TYR A 259 -12.03 -17.89 -7.31
CA TYR A 259 -13.33 -17.23 -7.40
C TYR A 259 -14.45 -18.05 -8.04
N SER A 260 -14.15 -19.21 -8.62
CA SER A 260 -15.12 -20.01 -9.39
C SER A 260 -16.31 -20.50 -8.55
N SER A 261 -16.12 -20.65 -7.24
CA SER A 261 -17.16 -21.00 -6.28
C SER A 261 -18.09 -19.83 -5.95
N ASN A 262 -17.76 -18.59 -6.35
CA ASN A 262 -18.59 -17.42 -6.07
C ASN A 262 -19.70 -17.28 -7.12
N PRO A 263 -20.98 -17.48 -6.74
CA PRO A 263 -22.10 -17.44 -7.68
C PRO A 263 -22.35 -16.03 -8.27
N GLN A 264 -21.81 -14.97 -7.64
CA GLN A 264 -21.96 -13.59 -8.11
C GLN A 264 -20.92 -13.18 -9.15
N LEU A 265 -19.91 -14.03 -9.39
CA LEU A 265 -18.81 -13.74 -10.32
C LEU A 265 -18.70 -14.83 -11.38
N SER A 266 -19.56 -14.77 -12.40
CA SER A 266 -19.42 -15.62 -13.59
C SER A 266 -18.21 -15.21 -14.43
N LEU A 267 -17.64 -16.17 -15.17
CA LEU A 267 -16.53 -15.90 -16.09
C LEU A 267 -16.88 -14.86 -17.17
N ASP A 268 -18.14 -14.80 -17.62
CA ASP A 268 -18.59 -13.76 -18.56
C ASP A 268 -18.60 -12.37 -17.94
N ARG A 269 -18.92 -12.27 -16.64
CA ARG A 269 -18.79 -11.00 -15.92
C ARG A 269 -17.32 -10.57 -15.81
N VAL A 270 -16.42 -11.50 -15.50
CA VAL A 270 -14.97 -11.27 -15.47
C VAL A 270 -14.46 -10.82 -16.85
N ARG A 271 -14.89 -11.49 -17.92
CA ARG A 271 -14.52 -11.14 -19.30
C ARG A 271 -14.96 -9.72 -19.64
N ARG A 272 -16.22 -9.35 -19.35
CA ARG A 272 -16.70 -7.98 -19.55
C ARG A 272 -15.87 -6.97 -18.76
N CYS A 273 -15.58 -7.23 -17.49
CA CYS A 273 -14.74 -6.33 -16.69
C CYS A 273 -13.35 -6.12 -17.31
N PHE A 274 -12.73 -7.19 -17.82
CA PHE A 274 -11.42 -7.16 -18.46
C PHE A 274 -11.45 -6.42 -19.81
N GLU A 275 -12.33 -6.84 -20.73
CA GLU A 275 -12.37 -6.36 -22.11
C GLU A 275 -12.99 -4.97 -22.25
N ASP A 276 -14.03 -4.67 -21.46
CA ASP A 276 -14.80 -3.43 -21.61
C ASP A 276 -14.27 -2.27 -20.78
N TYR A 277 -13.75 -2.52 -19.57
CA TYR A 277 -13.53 -1.45 -18.59
C TYR A 277 -12.12 -1.34 -18.03
N TYR A 278 -11.53 -2.44 -17.56
CA TYR A 278 -10.41 -2.36 -16.62
C TYR A 278 -9.14 -3.06 -17.08
N GLY A 279 -9.15 -3.77 -18.22
CA GLY A 279 -7.99 -4.52 -18.69
C GLY A 279 -7.42 -5.43 -17.61
N GLY A 280 -6.08 -5.47 -17.52
CA GLY A 280 -5.32 -6.33 -16.60
C GLY A 280 -5.25 -5.87 -15.15
N VAL A 281 -6.35 -5.40 -14.55
CA VAL A 281 -6.39 -4.94 -13.13
C VAL A 281 -7.28 -5.86 -12.29
N PRO A 282 -6.72 -6.91 -11.64
CA PRO A 282 -7.49 -7.93 -10.90
C PRO A 282 -8.42 -7.38 -9.83
N ARG A 283 -8.03 -6.30 -9.13
CA ARG A 283 -8.91 -5.70 -8.13
C ARG A 283 -10.25 -5.29 -8.75
N GLN A 284 -10.23 -4.73 -9.95
CA GLN A 284 -11.44 -4.27 -10.63
C GLN A 284 -12.14 -5.39 -11.41
N VAL A 285 -11.40 -6.41 -11.85
CA VAL A 285 -11.91 -7.50 -12.68
C VAL A 285 -12.44 -8.69 -11.87
N LEU A 286 -11.86 -8.95 -10.69
CA LEU A 286 -12.16 -10.10 -9.85
C LEU A 286 -12.65 -9.66 -8.47
N GLU A 287 -11.84 -8.89 -7.74
CA GLU A 287 -12.03 -8.64 -6.31
C GLU A 287 -13.25 -7.75 -5.98
N GLU A 288 -13.42 -6.62 -6.68
CA GLU A 288 -14.58 -5.74 -6.49
C GLU A 288 -15.88 -6.36 -7.01
N PRO A 289 -15.91 -6.97 -8.22
CA PRO A 289 -17.10 -7.67 -8.70
C PRO A 289 -17.49 -8.88 -7.83
N SER A 290 -16.54 -9.60 -7.22
CA SER A 290 -16.85 -10.73 -6.34
C SER A 290 -17.58 -10.32 -5.06
N ARG A 291 -17.39 -9.07 -4.61
CA ARG A 291 -18.02 -8.50 -3.41
C ARG A 291 -19.35 -7.82 -3.70
N ARG A 292 -19.57 -7.38 -4.94
CA ARG A 292 -20.74 -6.60 -5.33
C ARG A 292 -21.47 -7.34 -6.43
N GLY A 293 -22.65 -7.90 -6.14
CA GLY A 293 -23.48 -8.59 -7.16
C GLY A 293 -24.12 -7.67 -8.21
N ASP A 294 -23.83 -6.38 -8.21
CA ASP A 294 -24.45 -5.40 -9.13
C ASP A 294 -23.71 -5.32 -10.47
N ALA A 295 -24.40 -5.70 -11.55
CA ALA A 295 -23.88 -5.61 -12.91
C ALA A 295 -23.79 -4.17 -13.45
N ALA A 296 -24.52 -3.21 -12.88
CA ALA A 296 -24.48 -1.80 -13.29
C ALA A 296 -23.30 -1.03 -12.66
N ARG A 297 -22.60 -1.65 -11.70
CA ARG A 297 -21.47 -1.05 -10.98
C ARG A 297 -20.41 -0.51 -11.92
N ASP A 298 -20.03 -1.29 -12.94
CA ASP A 298 -18.89 -0.97 -13.79
C ASP A 298 -19.18 0.22 -14.71
N ASP A 299 -20.39 0.30 -15.26
CA ASP A 299 -20.88 1.46 -16.01
C ASP A 299 -20.91 2.74 -15.15
N VAL A 300 -21.36 2.63 -13.90
CA VAL A 300 -21.43 3.78 -12.96
C VAL A 300 -20.02 4.27 -12.61
N VAL A 301 -19.11 3.33 -12.29
CA VAL A 301 -17.70 3.64 -11.99
C VAL A 301 -17.04 4.30 -13.20
N MET A 302 -17.23 3.74 -14.40
CA MET A 302 -16.63 4.26 -15.62
C MET A 302 -17.16 5.65 -15.97
N ARG A 303 -18.49 5.87 -15.91
CA ARG A 303 -19.09 7.19 -16.14
C ARG A 303 -18.56 8.24 -15.17
N LYS A 304 -18.37 7.87 -13.90
CA LYS A 304 -17.79 8.77 -12.91
C LYS A 304 -16.33 9.09 -13.22
N ALA A 305 -15.52 8.08 -13.56
CA ALA A 305 -14.12 8.26 -13.92
C ALA A 305 -13.95 9.19 -15.14
N LEU A 306 -14.75 8.95 -16.19
CA LEU A 306 -14.83 9.78 -17.38
C LEU A 306 -15.28 11.22 -17.08
N GLY A 307 -16.25 11.40 -16.18
CA GLY A 307 -16.70 12.72 -15.74
C GLY A 307 -15.66 13.50 -14.91
N CYS A 308 -14.74 12.79 -14.25
CA CYS A 308 -13.67 13.39 -13.44
C CYS A 308 -12.33 13.52 -14.18
N THR A 309 -12.24 13.05 -15.43
CA THR A 309 -11.00 13.00 -16.22
C THR A 309 -11.09 13.92 -17.43
N ASN A 310 -10.08 14.77 -17.63
CA ASN A 310 -10.00 15.67 -18.77
C ASN A 310 -8.76 15.40 -19.65
N LEU A 311 -8.74 15.99 -20.85
CA LEU A 311 -7.66 15.81 -21.82
C LEU A 311 -6.28 16.17 -21.27
N LYS A 312 -6.15 17.22 -20.45
CA LYS A 312 -4.86 17.62 -19.87
C LYS A 312 -4.33 16.56 -18.90
N GLN A 313 -5.21 15.91 -18.14
CA GLN A 313 -4.81 14.85 -17.21
C GLN A 313 -4.35 13.60 -17.97
N VAL A 314 -5.06 13.20 -19.02
CA VAL A 314 -4.63 12.09 -19.90
C VAL A 314 -3.31 12.42 -20.59
N ALA A 315 -3.16 13.66 -21.06
CA ALA A 315 -1.92 14.12 -21.66
C ALA A 315 -0.74 14.14 -20.68
N ALA A 316 -0.97 14.61 -19.45
CA ALA A 316 0.03 14.58 -18.40
C ALA A 316 0.45 13.14 -18.05
N ALA A 317 -0.52 12.23 -17.96
CA ALA A 317 -0.27 10.82 -17.69
C ALA A 317 0.66 10.19 -18.73
N ALA A 318 0.34 10.28 -20.03
CA ALA A 318 1.21 9.70 -21.05
C ALA A 318 2.50 10.53 -21.31
N GLY A 319 2.53 11.80 -20.91
CA GLY A 319 3.74 12.62 -20.85
C GLY A 319 4.66 12.34 -19.65
N GLY A 320 4.42 11.26 -18.89
CA GLY A 320 5.30 10.81 -17.79
C GLY A 320 4.95 11.36 -16.41
N ALA A 321 3.87 12.14 -16.27
CA ALA A 321 3.36 12.63 -14.98
C ALA A 321 2.20 11.76 -14.44
N TYR A 322 2.20 10.47 -14.77
CA TYR A 322 1.18 9.50 -14.35
C TYR A 322 1.00 9.47 -12.83
N ASP A 323 2.10 9.53 -12.08
CA ASP A 323 2.12 9.47 -10.62
C ASP A 323 1.64 10.73 -9.87
N SER A 324 1.34 11.77 -10.65
CA SER A 324 0.79 13.04 -10.20
C SER A 324 -0.70 13.18 -10.57
N CYS A 325 -1.23 12.20 -11.29
CA CYS A 325 -2.62 12.19 -11.72
C CYS A 325 -3.57 11.72 -10.60
N PRO A 326 -4.83 12.22 -10.58
CA PRO A 326 -5.85 11.71 -9.67
C PRO A 326 -6.19 10.24 -9.94
N ASP A 327 -6.69 9.54 -8.91
CA ASP A 327 -7.03 8.12 -9.00
C ASP A 327 -8.04 7.78 -10.12
N ALA A 328 -8.90 8.73 -10.52
CA ALA A 328 -9.82 8.55 -11.65
C ALA A 328 -9.10 8.31 -12.98
N VAL A 329 -7.94 8.91 -13.19
CA VAL A 329 -7.12 8.74 -14.40
C VAL A 329 -6.61 7.31 -14.51
N HIS A 330 -6.29 6.67 -13.38
CA HIS A 330 -5.82 5.28 -13.32
C HIS A 330 -6.89 4.25 -13.71
N LEU A 331 -8.15 4.66 -13.91
CA LEU A 331 -9.22 3.84 -14.48
C LEU A 331 -9.40 4.05 -15.98
N ILE A 332 -8.83 5.13 -16.52
CA ILE A 332 -8.95 5.51 -17.93
C ILE A 332 -7.70 5.12 -18.71
N VAL A 333 -6.53 5.38 -18.13
CA VAL A 333 -5.23 5.05 -18.69
C VAL A 333 -4.40 4.25 -17.70
N HIS A 334 -3.62 3.31 -18.23
CA HIS A 334 -2.75 2.43 -17.46
C HIS A 334 -1.30 2.60 -17.87
N GLN A 335 -0.44 2.57 -16.86
CA GLN A 335 1.00 2.45 -16.99
C GLN A 335 1.38 0.98 -16.76
N ASP A 336 1.71 0.27 -17.84
CA ASP A 336 2.13 -1.12 -17.80
C ASP A 336 3.65 -1.24 -17.57
N GLY A 337 4.10 -2.42 -17.14
CA GLY A 337 5.51 -2.76 -17.00
C GLY A 337 5.91 -3.84 -18.00
N ASP A 338 7.09 -3.72 -18.58
CA ASP A 338 7.65 -4.79 -19.40
C ASP A 338 7.84 -6.06 -18.55
N ARG A 339 7.39 -7.21 -19.04
CA ARG A 339 7.43 -8.46 -18.27
C ARG A 339 8.85 -8.99 -18.01
N SER A 340 9.81 -8.60 -18.81
CA SER A 340 11.18 -9.08 -18.76
C SER A 340 12.12 -8.12 -18.03
N THR A 341 11.96 -6.81 -18.24
CA THR A 341 12.82 -5.77 -17.66
C THR A 341 12.18 -5.08 -16.46
N PHE A 342 10.85 -5.13 -16.36
CA PHE A 342 10.03 -4.36 -15.42
C PHE A 342 10.18 -2.84 -15.59
N GLU A 343 10.64 -2.40 -16.76
CA GLU A 343 10.65 -1.00 -17.13
C GLU A 343 9.23 -0.51 -17.42
N CYS A 344 8.99 0.76 -17.11
CA CYS A 344 7.71 1.41 -17.40
C CYS A 344 7.49 1.49 -18.91
N LEU A 345 6.39 0.93 -19.39
CA LEU A 345 5.93 1.08 -20.76
C LEU A 345 5.15 2.40 -20.95
N PRO A 346 5.00 2.89 -22.20
CA PRO A 346 4.13 4.02 -22.49
C PRO A 346 2.70 3.78 -21.99
N CYS A 347 2.07 4.82 -21.45
CA CYS A 347 0.71 4.72 -20.96
C CYS A 347 -0.27 4.45 -22.12
N ARG A 348 -1.24 3.58 -21.88
CA ARG A 348 -2.30 3.24 -22.84
C ARG A 348 -3.67 3.38 -22.19
N PHE A 349 -4.73 3.52 -22.99
CA PHE A 349 -6.08 3.43 -22.45
C PHE A 349 -6.32 2.05 -21.82
N ALA A 350 -7.16 2.01 -20.78
CA ALA A 350 -7.46 0.79 -20.05
C ALA A 350 -7.97 -0.33 -20.97
N THR A 351 -8.85 0.03 -21.91
CA THR A 351 -9.38 -0.83 -22.97
C THR A 351 -9.71 0.02 -24.21
N PRO A 352 -9.89 -0.61 -25.40
CA PRO A 352 -10.37 0.09 -26.60
C PRO A 352 -11.72 0.77 -26.40
N ARG A 353 -12.64 0.15 -25.63
CA ARG A 353 -13.95 0.72 -25.34
C ARG A 353 -13.84 1.98 -24.47
N VAL A 354 -12.95 2.00 -23.48
CA VAL A 354 -12.68 3.20 -22.68
C VAL A 354 -12.08 4.31 -23.54
N ALA A 355 -11.18 3.98 -24.47
CA ALA A 355 -10.62 4.94 -25.42
C ALA A 355 -11.71 5.59 -26.29
N ASP A 356 -12.63 4.80 -26.84
CA ASP A 356 -13.76 5.28 -27.65
C ASP A 356 -14.69 6.19 -26.83
N GLN A 357 -15.10 5.76 -25.63
CA GLN A 357 -15.97 6.55 -24.76
C GLN A 357 -15.34 7.90 -24.37
N PHE A 358 -14.05 7.90 -24.03
CA PHE A 358 -13.31 9.13 -23.74
C PHE A 358 -13.24 10.03 -24.98
N SER A 359 -12.91 9.48 -26.14
CA SER A 359 -12.82 10.21 -27.40
C SER A 359 -14.14 10.87 -27.79
N GLN A 360 -15.26 10.13 -27.69
CA GLN A 360 -16.60 10.65 -27.92
C GLN A 360 -16.98 11.76 -26.94
N GLN A 361 -16.54 11.68 -25.68
CA GLN A 361 -16.75 12.76 -24.71
C GLN A 361 -15.96 14.00 -25.10
N MET A 362 -14.69 13.87 -25.49
CA MET A 362 -13.88 15.00 -25.94
C MET A 362 -14.45 15.66 -27.20
N LEU A 363 -14.96 14.87 -28.15
CA LEU A 363 -15.65 15.38 -29.34
C LEU A 363 -16.90 16.18 -29.00
N ARG A 364 -17.75 15.65 -28.10
CA ARG A 364 -18.95 16.36 -27.60
C ARG A 364 -18.62 17.67 -26.88
N MET A 365 -17.43 17.76 -26.28
CA MET A 365 -16.92 18.97 -25.62
C MET A 365 -16.21 19.94 -26.57
N GLY A 366 -16.15 19.66 -27.89
CA GLY A 366 -15.45 20.49 -28.87
C GLY A 366 -13.93 20.40 -28.80
N LEU A 367 -13.38 19.39 -28.12
CA LEU A 367 -11.93 19.19 -27.93
C LEU A 367 -11.31 18.22 -28.96
N GLY A 368 -12.04 17.86 -30.02
CA GLY A 368 -11.61 16.88 -31.02
C GLY A 368 -10.27 17.20 -31.69
N ALA A 369 -10.02 18.45 -32.06
CA ALA A 369 -8.76 18.86 -32.68
C ALA A 369 -7.57 18.73 -31.72
N GLN A 370 -7.77 19.02 -30.42
CA GLN A 370 -6.74 18.87 -29.39
C GLN A 370 -6.42 17.40 -29.11
N LEU A 371 -7.46 16.56 -29.09
CA LEU A 371 -7.30 15.10 -28.98
C LEU A 371 -6.54 14.54 -30.19
N ALA A 372 -6.88 14.95 -31.41
CA ALA A 372 -6.18 14.51 -32.62
C ALA A 372 -4.70 14.93 -32.62
N ALA A 373 -4.40 16.18 -32.24
CA ALA A 373 -3.02 16.65 -32.10
C ALA A 373 -2.22 15.80 -31.10
N TYR A 374 -2.87 15.41 -29.99
CA TYR A 374 -2.28 14.54 -28.99
C TYR A 374 -2.00 13.12 -29.53
N MET A 375 -2.98 12.51 -30.20
CA MET A 375 -2.82 11.18 -30.79
C MET A 375 -1.73 11.14 -31.88
N VAL A 376 -1.60 12.20 -32.67
CA VAL A 376 -0.52 12.32 -33.66
C VAL A 376 0.84 12.46 -33.00
N SER A 377 0.95 13.29 -31.94
CA SER A 377 2.21 13.41 -31.18
C SER A 377 2.63 12.14 -30.43
N ALA A 378 1.67 11.26 -30.13
CA ALA A 378 1.93 9.94 -29.55
C ALA A 378 2.29 8.88 -30.62
N ASN A 379 1.82 9.04 -31.86
CA ASN A 379 2.11 8.14 -32.99
C ASN A 379 3.52 8.28 -33.58
N ASP A 380 4.27 9.35 -33.25
CA ASP A 380 5.73 9.37 -33.49
C ASP A 380 6.50 8.47 -32.50
N ALA A 381 5.78 7.78 -31.60
CA ALA A 381 6.32 6.79 -30.67
C ALA A 381 5.33 5.62 -30.42
N ASP A 382 4.87 4.91 -31.46
CA ASP A 382 4.26 3.55 -31.42
C ASP A 382 3.42 3.18 -30.17
N ALA A 383 2.58 4.10 -29.67
CA ALA A 383 1.76 3.90 -28.50
C ALA A 383 0.46 4.70 -28.63
N VAL A 384 -0.68 4.01 -28.48
CA VAL A 384 -2.05 4.50 -28.15
C VAL A 384 -3.17 3.79 -28.95
N LEU A 385 -2.87 2.72 -29.70
CA LEU A 385 -3.90 1.71 -30.06
C LEU A 385 -3.70 0.40 -29.29
#